data_AF-A0A6B2HBM2-F1
#
_entry.id   AF-A0A6B2HBM2-F1
#
_cell.length_a   1.000
_cell.length_b   1.000
_cell.length_c   1.000
_cell.angle_alpha   90.00
_cell.angle_beta   90.00
_cell.angle_gamma   90.00
#
_symmetry.space_group_name_H-M   'P 1'
#
loop_
_entity.id
_entity.type
_entity.pdbx_description
1 polymer ?
#
loop_
_entity_poly.entity_id
_entity_poly.type
_entity_poly.pdbx_seq_one_letter_code
_entity_poly.pdbx_strand_id
1 'polypeptide(L)' 'MDAFNTNNISEGEVLRYEDLYPILQDKYPKYKDVQKEAEQHLAKLAYVNPAPDGLMLTQIGYRSLTER' A
#
# COMPACT_ATOMS: atom_id res chain seq x y z
N MET A 1 1.72 -0.60 4.53
CA MET A 1 0.91 -0.12 5.66
C MET A 1 1.25 1.33 6.01
N ASP A 2 2.48 1.66 6.42
CA ASP A 2 2.85 3.07 6.73
C ASP A 2 2.57 4.09 5.62
N ALA A 3 2.66 3.69 4.34
CA ALA A 3 2.34 4.55 3.20
C ALA A 3 0.88 5.05 3.19
N PHE A 4 -0.06 4.21 3.62
CA PHE A 4 -1.48 4.55 3.70
C PHE A 4 -1.77 5.45 4.90
N ASN A 5 -1.12 5.19 6.05
CA ASN A 5 -1.20 6.06 7.23
C ASN A 5 -0.60 7.45 6.99
N THR A 6 0.55 7.52 6.31
CA THR A 6 1.23 8.79 6.01
C THR A 6 0.39 9.67 5.10
N ASN A 7 -0.31 9.06 4.14
CA ASN A 7 -1.19 9.76 3.20
C ASN A 7 -2.64 9.90 3.70
N ASN A 8 -2.96 9.51 4.94
CA ASN A 8 -4.32 9.57 5.50
C ASN A 8 -5.39 8.90 4.60
N ILE A 9 -5.02 7.82 3.92
CA ILE A 9 -5.90 7.13 2.97
C ILE A 9 -6.96 6.34 3.73
N SER A 10 -8.22 6.63 3.44
CA SER A 10 -9.37 5.95 4.03
C SER A 10 -9.69 4.63 3.31
N GLU A 11 -10.53 3.80 3.93
CA GLU A 11 -11.10 2.63 3.26
C GLU A 11 -11.76 3.02 1.92
N GLY A 12 -11.42 2.31 0.85
CA GLY A 12 -11.95 2.54 -0.49
C GLY A 12 -11.22 3.62 -1.28
N GLU A 13 -10.28 4.34 -0.66
CA GLU A 13 -9.44 5.31 -1.36
C GLU A 13 -8.24 4.63 -2.03
N VAL A 14 -7.81 5.24 -3.14
CA VAL A 14 -6.69 4.75 -3.95
C VAL A 14 -5.44 5.54 -3.60
N LEU A 15 -4.45 4.84 -3.06
CA LEU A 15 -3.11 5.39 -2.93
C LEU A 15 -2.41 5.26 -4.29
N ARG A 16 -2.11 6.41 -4.91
CA ARG A 16 -1.46 6.44 -6.21
C ARG A 16 -0.06 5.87 -6.12
N TYR A 17 0.39 5.28 -7.23
CA TYR A 17 1.74 4.78 -7.33
C TYR A 17 2.80 5.86 -7.07
N GLU A 18 2.56 7.08 -7.55
CA GLU A 18 3.45 8.24 -7.37
C GLU A 18 3.76 8.55 -5.89
N ASP A 19 2.76 8.43 -5.02
CA ASP A 19 2.90 8.66 -3.57
C ASP A 19 3.40 7.42 -2.82
N LEU A 20 3.06 6.22 -3.33
CA LEU A 20 3.49 4.95 -2.76
C LEU A 20 4.98 4.69 -3.00
N TYR A 21 5.48 5.00 -4.21
CA TYR A 21 6.85 4.72 -4.65
C TYR A 21 7.93 5.25 -3.71
N PRO A 22 7.96 6.54 -3.33
CA PRO A 22 9.00 7.06 -2.45
C PRO A 22 9.00 6.37 -1.08
N ILE A 23 7.84 5.99 -0.55
CA ILE A 23 7.73 5.34 0.76
C ILE A 23 8.24 3.90 0.71
N LEU A 24 7.97 3.17 -0.38
CA LEU A 24 8.50 1.83 -0.59
C LEU A 24 10.02 1.85 -0.80
N GLN A 25 10.52 2.83 -1.56
CA GLN A 25 11.95 2.98 -1.80
C GLN A 25 12.72 3.37 -0.53
N ASP A 26 12.14 4.21 0.33
CA ASP A 26 12.73 4.60 1.61
C ASP A 26 12.78 3.44 2.61
N LYS A 27 11.69 2.67 2.74
CA LYS A 27 11.64 1.50 3.63
C LYS A 27 12.47 0.32 3.15
N TYR A 28 12.56 0.13 1.84
CA TYR A 28 13.22 -1.04 1.24
C TYR A 28 14.16 -0.65 0.10
N PRO A 29 15.22 0.13 0.38
CA PRO A 29 16.13 0.64 -0.66
C PRO A 29 16.95 -0.45 -1.36
N LYS A 30 16.96 -1.68 -0.81
CA LYS A 30 17.79 -2.80 -1.28
C LYS A 30 17.10 -3.76 -2.26
N TYR A 31 15.77 -3.74 -2.40
CA TYR A 31 15.14 -4.61 -3.39
C TYR A 31 14.83 -3.82 -4.65
N LYS A 32 15.31 -4.33 -5.79
CA LYS A 32 15.01 -3.76 -7.11
C LYS A 32 13.54 -3.99 -7.50
N ASP A 33 12.95 -5.07 -6.97
CA ASP A 33 11.58 -5.50 -7.19
C ASP A 33 10.72 -5.45 -5.90
N VAL A 34 11.12 -4.69 -4.85
CA VAL A 34 10.25 -4.59 -3.64
C VAL A 34 8.86 -4.13 -3.99
N GLN A 35 8.72 -3.32 -5.04
CA GLN A 35 7.44 -2.79 -5.48
C GLN A 35 6.48 -3.94 -5.77
N LYS A 36 6.92 -4.87 -6.63
CA LYS A 36 6.11 -6.00 -7.07
C LYS A 36 5.85 -6.98 -5.93
N GLU A 37 6.85 -7.25 -5.08
CA GLU A 37 6.66 -8.09 -3.89
C GLU A 37 5.74 -7.44 -2.86
N ALA A 38 5.86 -6.15 -2.60
CA ALA A 38 5.01 -5.43 -1.65
C ALA A 38 3.57 -5.34 -2.16
N GLU A 39 3.37 -5.04 -3.44
CA GLU A 39 2.05 -5.08 -4.07
C GLU A 39 1.44 -6.48 -3.99
N GLN A 40 2.19 -7.52 -4.40
CA GLN A 40 1.70 -8.88 -4.33
C GLN A 40 1.40 -9.33 -2.90
N HIS A 41 2.23 -8.93 -1.93
CA HIS A 41 2.03 -9.27 -0.54
C HIS A 41 0.79 -8.59 0.03
N LEU A 42 0.61 -7.29 -0.22
CA LEU A 42 -0.57 -6.54 0.21
C LEU A 42 -1.85 -7.04 -0.48
N ALA A 43 -1.77 -7.37 -1.77
CA ALA A 43 -2.88 -7.95 -2.53
C ALA A 43 -3.23 -9.36 -2.04
N LYS A 44 -2.22 -10.19 -1.73
CA LYS A 44 -2.40 -11.55 -1.19
C LYS A 44 -3.05 -11.54 0.18
N LEU A 45 -2.75 -10.53 1.00
CA LEU A 45 -3.37 -10.33 2.31
C LEU A 45 -4.77 -9.69 2.22
N ALA A 46 -5.28 -9.45 1.01
CA ALA A 46 -6.54 -8.74 0.74
C ALA A 46 -6.61 -7.35 1.40
N TYR A 47 -5.45 -6.75 1.70
CA TYR A 47 -5.36 -5.43 2.32
C TYR A 47 -5.50 -4.30 1.30
N VAL A 48 -5.14 -4.57 0.05
CA VAL A 48 -5.28 -3.64 -1.05
C VAL A 48 -5.80 -4.36 -2.28
N ASN A 49 -6.52 -3.63 -3.13
CA ASN A 49 -6.90 -4.07 -4.46
C ASN A 49 -6.07 -3.31 -5.50
N PRO A 50 -5.49 -3.99 -6.49
CA PRO A 50 -4.82 -3.32 -7.60
C PRO A 50 -5.82 -2.49 -8.41
N ALA A 51 -5.54 -1.21 -8.58
CA ALA A 51 -6.31 -0.26 -9.37
C ALA A 51 -5.43 0.30 -10.51
N PRO A 52 -6.01 0.79 -11.61
CA PRO A 52 -5.23 1.32 -12.73
C PRO A 52 -4.32 2.49 -12.34
N ASP A 53 -4.74 3.30 -11.36
CA ASP A 53 -3.99 4.47 -10.88
C ASP A 53 -3.14 4.21 -9.62
N GLY A 54 -3.21 3.00 -9.01
CA GLY A 54 -2.56 2.74 -7.74
C GLY A 54 -3.05 1.51 -6.98
N LEU A 55 -2.92 1.56 -5.65
CA LEU A 55 -3.43 0.53 -4.74
C LEU A 55 -4.61 1.07 -3.95
N MET A 56 -5.79 0.48 -4.16
CA MET A 56 -6.98 0.81 -3.39
C MET A 56 -6.92 0.12 -2.02
N LEU A 57 -7.03 0.87 -0.94
CA LEU A 57 -7.07 0.32 0.41
C LEU A 57 -8.41 -0.37 0.64
N THR A 58 -8.41 -1.64 1.03
CA THR A 58 -9.66 -2.35 1.36
C THR A 58 -10.04 -2.12 2.82
N GLN A 59 -11.27 -2.47 3.18
CA GLN A 59 -11.73 -2.49 4.57
C GLN A 59 -10.81 -3.29 5.49
N ILE A 60 -10.32 -4.44 5.00
CA ILE A 60 -9.45 -5.33 5.76
C ILE A 60 -8.09 -4.68 5.99
N GLY A 61 -7.55 -4.01 4.96
CA GLY A 61 -6.31 -3.24 5.07
C GLY A 61 -6.45 -2.06 6.03
N TYR A 62 -7.55 -1.32 5.94
CA TYR A 62 -7.83 -0.18 6.82
C TYR A 62 -7.97 -0.60 8.29
N ARG A 63 -8.69 -1.70 8.58
CA ARG A 63 -8.75 -2.27 9.94
C ARG A 63 -7.37 -2.67 10.44
N SER A 64 -6.57 -3.34 9.61
CA SER A 64 -5.20 -3.73 9.97
C SER A 64 -4.26 -2.53 10.22
N LEU A 65 -4.56 -1.36 9.65
CA LEU A 65 -3.86 -0.10 9.97
C LEU A 65 -4.29 0.49 11.31
N THR A 66 -5.58 0.36 11.63
CA THR A 66 -6.20 0.97 12.81
C THR A 66 -5.99 0.13 14.08
N GLU A 67 -5.87 -1.20 13.95
CA GLU A 67 -5.67 -2.14 15.05
C GLU A 67 -4.19 -2.27 15.49
N ARG A 68 -3.34 -1.28 15.18
CA ARG A 68 -1.89 -1.33 15.40
C ARG A 68 -1.42 -0.56 16.62
#